data_AF-A0A1M6ALV8-F1
#
_entry.id   AF-A0A1M6ALV8-F1
#
_cell.length_a   1.000
_cell.length_b   1.000
_cell.length_c   1.000
_cell.angle_alpha   90.00
_cell.angle_beta   90.00
_cell.angle_gamma   90.00
#
_symmetry.space_group_name_H-M   'P 1'
#
loop_
_entity.id
_entity.type
_entity.pdbx_description
1 polymer ?
#
loop_
_entity_poly.entity_id
_entity_poly.type
_entity_poly.pdbx_seq_one_letter_code
_entity_poly.pdbx_strand_id
1 'polypeptide(L)' 'MAKIEIKGTAEKLERVSIFLKANNIEHSITEDYGNHSKEEADRYKALIHKFNQ' A
#
# COMPACT_ATOMS: atom_id res chain seq x y z
N MET A 1 11.43 -14.90 15.69
CA MET A 1 10.02 -14.68 15.33
C MET A 1 9.92 -14.63 13.82
N ALA A 2 8.98 -15.35 13.22
CA ALA A 2 8.78 -15.34 11.76
C ALA A 2 7.98 -14.10 11.36
N LYS A 3 8.41 -13.42 10.30
CA LYS A 3 7.67 -12.31 9.67
C LYS A 3 7.04 -12.83 8.38
N ILE A 4 5.75 -12.54 8.17
CA ILE A 4 5.02 -12.90 6.94
C ILE A 4 4.76 -11.60 6.17
N GLU A 5 5.12 -11.59 4.89
CA GLU A 5 4.83 -10.49 3.97
C GLU A 5 3.92 -10.99 2.86
N ILE A 6 2.81 -10.29 2.63
CA ILE A 6 1.78 -10.68 1.65
C ILE A 6 1.74 -9.59 0.57
N LYS A 7 1.99 -9.97 -0.69
CA LYS A 7 1.94 -9.08 -1.86
C LYS A 7 0.74 -9.43 -2.74
N GLY A 8 0.02 -8.42 -3.22
CA GLY A 8 -1.17 -8.62 -4.05
C GLY A 8 -1.83 -7.32 -4.48
N THR A 9 -2.93 -7.43 -5.23
CA THR A 9 -3.76 -6.27 -5.57
C THR A 9 -4.46 -5.73 -4.33
N ALA A 10 -4.86 -4.45 -4.35
CA ALA A 10 -5.56 -3.80 -3.25
C ALA A 10 -6.79 -4.61 -2.78
N GLU A 11 -7.63 -5.09 -3.70
CA GLU A 11 -8.81 -5.91 -3.38
C GLU A 11 -8.47 -7.21 -2.64
N LYS A 12 -7.36 -7.88 -3.02
CA LYS A 12 -6.93 -9.10 -2.35
C LYS A 12 -6.39 -8.80 -0.95
N LEU A 13 -5.61 -7.73 -0.81
CA LEU A 13 -5.06 -7.31 0.47
C LEU A 13 -6.16 -6.83 1.43
N GLU A 14 -7.20 -6.20 0.92
CA GLU A 14 -8.38 -5.80 1.71
C GLU A 14 -9.10 -7.02 2.31
N ARG A 15 -9.35 -8.06 1.50
CA ARG A 15 -9.96 -9.31 1.98
C ARG A 15 -9.12 -9.97 3.07
N VAL A 16 -7.80 -9.98 2.89
CA VAL A 16 -6.86 -10.53 3.88
C VAL A 16 -6.86 -9.69 5.16
N SER A 17 -6.89 -8.36 5.06
CA SER A 17 -6.96 -7.46 6.21
C SER A 17 -8.24 -7.67 7.02
N ILE A 18 -9.39 -7.80 6.34
CA ILE A 18 -10.67 -8.09 6.99
C ILE A 18 -10.58 -9.40 7.78
N PHE A 19 -10.02 -10.45 7.17
CA PHE A 19 -9.83 -11.74 7.83
C PHE A 19 -8.92 -11.64 9.06
N LEU A 20 -7.77 -10.97 8.95
CA LEU A 20 -6.83 -10.80 10.06
C LEU A 20 -7.47 -10.00 11.21
N LYS A 21 -8.20 -8.93 10.89
CA LYS A 21 -8.93 -8.12 11.86
C LYS A 21 -10.01 -8.93 12.58
N ALA A 22 -10.77 -9.76 11.86
CA ALA A 22 -11.83 -10.60 12.42
C ALA A 22 -11.28 -11.64 13.43
N ASN A 23 -10.01 -12.03 13.28
CA ASN A 23 -9.34 -12.98 14.17
C ASN A 23 -8.48 -12.31 15.25
N ASN A 24 -8.58 -10.98 15.43
CA ASN A 24 -7.75 -10.20 16.36
C ASN A 24 -6.23 -10.37 16.12
N ILE A 25 -5.83 -10.54 14.86
CA ILE A 25 -4.42 -10.63 14.48
C ILE A 25 -3.94 -9.23 14.09
N GLU A 26 -2.93 -8.74 14.82
CA GLU A 26 -2.30 -7.44 14.54
C GLU A 26 -1.58 -7.47 13.19
N HIS A 27 -1.88 -6.47 12.35
CA HIS A 27 -1.28 -6.34 11.03
C HIS A 27 -1.28 -4.87 10.60
N SER A 28 -0.35 -4.53 9.70
CA SER A 28 -0.23 -3.21 9.10
C SER A 28 -0.27 -3.31 7.58
N ILE A 29 -1.03 -2.43 6.93
CA ILE A 29 -0.99 -2.26 5.48
C ILE A 29 -0.02 -1.12 5.19
N THR A 30 1.00 -1.39 4.38
CA THR A 30 1.98 -0.39 3.92
C THR A 30 1.95 -0.32 2.41
N GLU A 31 1.96 0.90 1.88
CA GLU A 31 2.11 1.13 0.45
C GLU A 31 3.53 0.73 0.02
N ASP A 32 3.61 -0.11 -1.02
CA ASP A 32 4.88 -0.46 -1.65
C ASP A 32 5.15 0.57 -2.76
N TYR A 33 6.06 1.50 -2.51
CA TYR A 33 6.50 2.49 -3.50
C TYR A 33 7.56 1.92 -4.46
N GLY A 34 7.91 0.63 -4.35
CA GLY A 34 8.89 -0.04 -5.21
C GLY A 34 10.28 0.62 -5.12
N ASN A 35 10.82 1.03 -6.27
CA ASN A 35 12.10 1.74 -6.36
C ASN A 35 11.98 3.26 -6.15
N HIS A 36 10.77 3.78 -5.94
CA HIS A 36 10.54 5.19 -5.77
C HIS A 36 10.32 5.52 -4.30
N SER A 37 10.76 6.71 -3.91
CA SER A 37 10.35 7.29 -2.64
C SER A 37 8.91 7.79 -2.73
N LYS A 38 8.23 7.85 -1.57
CA LYS A 38 6.92 8.52 -1.44
C LYS A 38 6.96 9.95 -1.98
N GLU A 39 8.06 10.65 -1.73
CA GLU A 39 8.29 12.04 -2.15
C GLU A 39 8.35 12.18 -3.69
N GLU A 40 8.95 11.22 -4.39
CA GLU A 40 8.96 11.19 -5.86
C GLU A 40 7.57 10.92 -6.43
N ALA A 41 6.80 10.00 -5.84
CA ALA A 41 5.43 9.72 -6.25
C ALA A 41 4.52 10.96 -6.09
N ASP A 42 4.67 11.68 -4.98
CA ASP A 42 3.90 12.89 -4.69
C ASP A 42 4.27 14.04 -5.65
N ARG A 43 5.57 14.23 -5.94
CA ARG A 43 6.03 15.20 -6.94
C ARG A 43 5.49 14.89 -8.33
N TYR A 44 5.50 13.62 -8.74
CA TYR A 44 4.96 13.19 -10.02
C TYR A 44 3.45 13.48 -10.12
N LYS A 45 2.66 13.13 -9.08
CA LYS A 45 1.23 13.45 -9.02
C LYS A 45 0.97 14.95 -9.14
N ALA A 46 1.75 15.77 -8.44
CA ALA A 46 1.65 17.23 -8.50
C ALA A 46 1.97 17.79 -9.89
N LEU A 47 2.97 17.24 -10.58
CA LEU A 47 3.33 17.62 -11.95
C LEU A 47 2.22 17.26 -12.93
N ILE A 48 1.71 16.02 -12.90
CA ILE A 48 0.61 15.58 -13.77
C ILE A 48 -0.62 16.49 -13.61
N HIS A 49 -0.98 16.83 -12.37
CA HIS A 49 -2.10 17.74 -12.11
C HIS A 49 -1.88 19.14 -12.69
N LYS A 50 -0.65 19.66 -12.61
CA LYS A 50 -0.29 21.00 -13.13
C LYS A 50 -0.33 21.08 -14.66
N PHE A 51 0.02 20.01 -15.36
CA PHE A 51 0.15 20.01 -16.83
C PHE A 51 -1.07 19.46 -17.58
N ASN A 52 -2.00 18.79 -16.90
CA ASN A 52 -3.25 18.28 -17.48
C ASN A 52 -4.49 19.13 -17.13
N GLN A 53 -4.30 20.38 -16.67
CA GLN A 53 -5.35 21.39 -16.54
C GLN A 53 -5.36 22.36 -17.72
#